data_AF-A0A077WCT7-F1
#
_entry.id   AF-A0A077WCT7-F1
#
_cell.length_a   1.000
_cell.length_b   1.000
_cell.length_c   1.000
_cell.angle_alpha   90.00
_cell.angle_beta   90.00
_cell.angle_gamma   90.00
#
_symmetry.space_group_name_H-M   'P 1'
#
loop_
_entity.id
_entity.type
_entity.pdbx_description
1 polymer ?
#
loop_
_entity_poly.entity_id
_entity_poly.type
_entity_poly.pdbx_seq_one_letter_code
_entity_poly.pdbx_strand_id
1 'polypeptide(L)'
;MSNMTNSFSTFGLSTDGSTSPEQAQSPTQMMASMGMMQPDPYYYMNAPVFARQPLQYHLYASNAPPVSRLLPHHRTIQSFFMPDNLREELTQRNETTLMSAPAHDLGLPQEVHVYHSLYPLQHSQMAMSEVSSYFGYPTSVYKAVSSADGRTYVLYRIDGFRLSKERAMSFVEQWRKVQHCNIISIHEAFTTRAFGDSSLVFVYDYFPCARTLHDVYMTPQGQMSLQGELRTKKNGKIILSEETIWSYIVQLASAIKTAHAAGLALRSIDPSKILVTSKHRIRINCVAALDVMDYETKDSVCSTENREQDFIALGKLILALACGSPMAHQHLPDCIEDISQDYSEDLRDVILYLITSEEDKDVDELVAMIAPHVLDEIDRSQSYNDSFENELSRELENGRLVRLLIKMGFINERPEFDMDPSWSETGDRYIIKLFRDYVFHQVDENGTPVIDMVHVLTCLNKLDAGLDEKIMLMSRDEQSCLIVSYKEIKNCIIAAFKDLTSGRK
;
A
#
# COMPACT_ATOMS: atom_id res chain seq x y z
N MET A 1 41.19 4.75 -9.55
CA MET A 1 39.84 4.56 -10.13
C MET A 1 38.90 4.26 -8.98
N SER A 2 38.31 5.32 -8.44
CA SER A 2 37.23 5.33 -7.45
C SER A 2 37.01 6.79 -7.08
N ASN A 3 35.74 7.21 -7.01
CA ASN A 3 35.21 8.53 -6.59
C ASN A 3 34.91 9.52 -7.72
N MET A 4 33.69 9.46 -8.25
CA MET A 4 32.98 10.62 -8.82
C MET A 4 31.46 10.39 -8.73
N THR A 5 30.88 10.67 -7.57
CA THR A 5 29.45 10.97 -7.40
C THR A 5 29.30 11.77 -6.11
N ASN A 6 29.44 13.10 -6.18
CA ASN A 6 28.94 14.07 -5.20
C ASN A 6 29.22 15.49 -5.69
N SER A 7 28.47 15.95 -6.69
CA SER A 7 28.53 17.36 -7.12
C SER A 7 27.18 17.78 -7.70
N PHE A 8 26.18 17.96 -6.83
CA PHE A 8 25.00 18.79 -7.11
C PHE A 8 24.43 19.31 -5.78
N SER A 9 25.15 20.26 -5.18
CA SER A 9 24.65 21.03 -4.03
C SER A 9 25.45 22.31 -3.87
N THR A 10 25.43 23.20 -4.88
CA THR A 10 25.86 24.59 -4.68
C THR A 10 25.24 25.51 -5.74
N PHE A 11 24.08 26.08 -5.43
CA PHE A 11 23.66 27.36 -6.01
C PHE A 11 23.43 28.32 -4.83
N GLY A 12 24.32 29.31 -4.73
CA GLY A 12 24.25 30.38 -3.74
C GLY A 12 23.46 31.57 -4.28
N LEU A 13 22.61 32.13 -3.43
CA LEU A 13 22.08 33.49 -3.57
C LEU A 13 23.00 34.43 -2.81
N SER A 14 23.59 35.37 -3.53
CA SER A 14 24.31 36.52 -2.99
C SER A 14 23.32 37.57 -2.49
N THR A 15 23.43 37.96 -1.23
CA THR A 15 22.97 39.26 -0.73
C THR A 15 24.02 39.82 0.21
N ASP A 16 24.63 40.93 -0.21
CA ASP A 16 25.39 41.84 0.64
C ASP A 16 24.55 42.32 1.82
N GLY A 17 25.15 42.40 3.01
CA GLY A 17 24.52 42.96 4.20
C GLY A 17 25.17 42.47 5.49
N SER A 18 26.16 43.21 5.97
CA SER A 18 26.86 43.00 7.22
C SER A 18 25.93 42.99 8.44
N THR A 19 25.82 41.84 9.14
CA THR A 19 25.67 41.72 10.60
C THR A 19 25.85 40.26 11.02
N SER A 20 26.74 40.01 11.98
CA SER A 20 26.96 38.70 12.61
C SER A 20 25.75 38.29 13.46
N PRO A 21 25.19 37.06 13.35
CA PRO A 21 24.17 36.60 14.27
C PRO A 21 24.80 36.01 15.54
N GLU A 22 24.37 36.54 16.70
CA GLU A 22 24.60 35.96 18.02
C GLU A 22 24.14 34.48 18.06
N GLN A 23 24.95 33.64 18.72
CA GLN A 23 24.61 32.25 19.01
C GLN A 23 23.39 32.20 19.95
N ALA A 24 22.26 31.70 19.44
CA ALA A 24 21.09 31.39 20.25
C ALA A 24 21.42 30.24 21.21
N GLN A 25 21.40 30.55 22.51
CA GLN A 25 21.61 29.58 23.60
C GLN A 25 20.42 28.61 23.70
N SER A 26 20.71 27.35 24.01
CA SER A 26 19.70 26.31 24.23
C SER A 26 18.79 26.65 25.43
N PRO A 27 17.47 26.36 25.38
CA PRO A 27 16.52 26.63 26.48
C PRO A 27 16.91 26.02 27.84
N THR A 28 17.75 24.99 27.83
CA THR A 28 18.28 24.30 29.01
C THR A 28 19.27 25.15 29.82
N GLN A 29 19.93 26.14 29.21
CA GLN A 29 20.89 27.01 29.91
C GLN A 29 20.25 28.19 30.65
N MET A 30 19.00 28.56 30.33
CA MET A 30 18.28 29.64 31.02
C MET A 30 17.64 29.21 32.35
N MET A 31 17.33 27.93 32.54
CA MET A 31 16.71 27.45 33.80
C MET A 31 17.71 27.18 34.93
N ALA A 32 19.01 27.12 34.66
CA ALA A 32 20.03 26.87 35.68
C ALA A 32 20.39 28.12 36.51
N SER A 33 19.93 29.32 36.14
CA SER A 33 20.29 30.58 36.82
C SER A 33 19.27 31.07 37.85
N MET A 34 18.17 30.36 38.08
CA MET A 34 17.21 30.68 39.14
C MET A 34 17.09 29.49 40.08
N GLY A 35 17.81 29.57 41.19
CA GLY A 35 17.72 28.58 42.26
C GLY A 35 16.32 28.49 42.86
N MET A 36 16.07 27.33 43.48
CA MET A 36 14.89 26.92 44.28
C MET A 36 13.82 26.10 43.55
N MET A 37 14.10 24.82 43.29
CA MET A 37 13.21 23.68 43.62
C MET A 37 13.96 22.36 43.34
N GLN A 38 14.02 21.44 44.30
CA GLN A 38 14.50 20.08 44.06
C GLN A 38 13.55 19.35 43.10
N PRO A 39 14.02 18.67 42.04
CA PRO A 39 13.16 17.87 41.19
C PRO A 39 13.02 16.44 41.76
N ASP A 40 11.77 16.00 41.93
CA ASP A 40 11.40 14.63 42.31
C ASP A 40 12.01 13.59 41.34
N PRO A 41 12.55 12.45 41.81
CA PRO A 41 13.24 11.47 40.96
C PRO A 41 12.33 10.69 39.99
N TYR A 42 11.02 10.88 40.04
CA TYR A 42 10.05 10.08 39.30
C TYR A 42 9.70 10.60 37.90
N TYR A 43 10.22 11.76 37.47
CA TYR A 43 9.89 12.35 36.16
C TYR A 43 10.78 11.89 34.99
N TYR A 44 11.88 11.17 35.26
CA TYR A 44 12.84 10.77 34.21
C TYR A 44 12.61 9.38 33.60
N MET A 45 11.51 8.69 33.92
CA MET A 45 11.27 7.33 33.42
C MET A 45 10.44 7.24 32.13
N ASN A 46 10.02 8.37 31.55
CA ASN A 46 9.32 8.42 30.26
C ASN A 46 10.04 9.40 29.32
N ALA A 47 11.25 9.03 28.86
CA ALA A 47 11.76 9.61 27.63
C ALA A 47 10.86 9.09 26.49
N PRO A 48 10.13 9.94 25.75
CA PRO A 48 9.44 9.46 24.58
C PRO A 48 10.52 8.95 23.62
N VAL A 49 10.46 7.66 23.28
CA VAL A 49 10.98 7.14 22.01
C VAL A 49 10.62 8.19 20.99
N PHE A 50 11.62 8.78 20.31
CA PHE A 50 11.45 9.88 19.37
C PHE A 50 10.08 9.78 18.70
N ALA A 51 9.13 10.62 19.14
CA ALA A 51 7.85 10.74 18.46
C ALA A 51 8.21 11.37 17.13
N ARG A 52 8.52 10.53 16.14
CA ARG A 52 8.71 10.96 14.77
C ARG A 52 7.47 11.76 14.46
N GLN A 53 7.66 13.06 14.22
CA GLN A 53 6.68 13.77 13.43
C GLN A 53 6.58 12.96 12.13
N PRO A 54 5.40 12.41 11.79
CA PRO A 54 5.24 11.78 10.49
C PRO A 54 5.79 12.79 9.48
N LEU A 55 6.62 12.31 8.53
CA LEU A 55 7.12 13.16 7.47
C LEU A 55 5.91 13.88 6.91
N GLN A 56 5.86 15.19 7.13
CA GLN A 56 4.66 15.97 6.86
C GLN A 56 4.39 15.82 5.38
N TYR A 57 3.40 14.97 5.06
CA TYR A 57 2.66 15.05 3.82
C TYR A 57 2.45 16.53 3.58
N HIS A 58 2.84 17.04 2.41
CA HIS A 58 2.52 18.42 2.03
C HIS A 58 1.13 18.75 2.57
N LEU A 59 0.99 19.89 3.23
CA LEU A 59 -0.22 20.45 3.83
C LEU A 59 -1.46 20.35 2.91
N TYR A 60 -1.98 19.15 2.68
CA TYR A 60 -3.20 18.84 1.95
C TYR A 60 -4.30 18.88 3.00
N ALA A 61 -4.69 20.10 3.36
CA ALA A 61 -5.95 20.28 4.07
C ALA A 61 -7.07 19.65 3.23
N SER A 62 -8.08 19.07 3.90
CA SER A 62 -9.32 18.67 3.25
C SER A 62 -9.76 19.76 2.28
N ASN A 63 -10.08 19.35 1.05
CA ASN A 63 -10.54 20.28 0.02
C ASN A 63 -11.66 21.16 0.58
N ALA A 64 -11.65 22.44 0.18
CA ALA A 64 -12.85 23.27 0.27
C ALA A 64 -14.02 22.50 -0.36
N PRO A 65 -15.26 22.64 0.16
CA PRO A 65 -16.40 21.86 -0.29
C PRO A 65 -16.50 21.90 -1.83
N PRO A 66 -16.87 20.76 -2.48
CA PRO A 66 -16.93 20.69 -3.93
C PRO A 66 -17.73 21.88 -4.46
N VAL A 67 -17.12 22.66 -5.33
CA VAL A 67 -17.76 23.82 -5.97
C VAL A 67 -18.95 23.25 -6.74
N SER A 68 -20.13 23.35 -6.14
CA SER A 68 -21.26 22.44 -6.39
C SER A 68 -22.03 22.74 -7.68
N ARG A 69 -21.44 23.45 -8.64
CA ARG A 69 -22.05 23.80 -9.93
C ARG A 69 -21.01 24.00 -11.05
N LEU A 70 -20.23 22.97 -11.34
CA LEU A 70 -19.43 22.95 -12.58
C LEU A 70 -20.33 22.57 -13.76
N LEU A 71 -20.20 23.29 -14.87
CA LEU A 71 -20.81 22.88 -16.14
C LEU A 71 -20.14 21.58 -16.63
N PRO A 72 -20.79 20.78 -17.49
CA PRO A 72 -20.22 19.48 -17.93
C PRO A 72 -18.83 19.56 -18.58
N HIS A 73 -18.49 20.70 -19.19
CA HIS A 73 -17.19 20.96 -19.82
C HIS A 73 -16.16 21.55 -18.85
N HIS A 74 -16.58 22.00 -17.65
CA HIS A 74 -15.66 22.46 -16.62
C HIS A 74 -15.10 21.26 -15.86
N ARG A 75 -13.79 21.26 -15.69
CA ARG A 75 -13.03 20.23 -14.97
C ARG A 75 -12.20 20.90 -13.89
N THR A 76 -12.14 20.29 -12.71
CA THR A 76 -11.18 20.71 -11.68
C THR A 76 -9.80 20.16 -12.05
N ILE A 77 -8.74 20.84 -11.61
CA ILE A 77 -7.35 20.38 -11.83
C ILE A 77 -7.16 18.95 -11.29
N GLN A 78 -7.78 18.64 -10.15
CA GLN A 78 -7.72 17.32 -9.52
C GLN A 78 -8.31 16.21 -10.40
N SER A 79 -9.31 16.51 -11.24
CA SER A 79 -9.91 15.49 -12.12
C SER A 79 -8.96 14.96 -13.21
N PHE A 80 -7.81 15.61 -13.43
CA PHE A 80 -6.78 15.11 -14.37
C PHE A 80 -5.80 14.13 -13.72
N PHE A 81 -5.74 14.07 -12.39
CA PHE A 81 -4.76 13.27 -11.64
C PHE A 81 -5.42 12.21 -10.76
N MET A 82 -4.62 11.26 -10.28
CA MET A 82 -5.05 10.19 -9.39
C MET A 82 -5.94 10.71 -8.24
N PRO A 83 -7.07 10.03 -7.94
CA PRO A 83 -7.94 10.38 -6.82
C PRO A 83 -7.21 10.41 -5.48
N ASP A 84 -7.60 11.34 -4.60
CA ASP A 84 -6.91 11.58 -3.31
C ASP A 84 -6.90 10.33 -2.42
N ASN A 85 -8.00 9.58 -2.34
CA ASN A 85 -8.09 8.36 -1.54
C ASN A 85 -7.10 7.28 -2.00
N LEU A 86 -7.01 7.03 -3.31
CA LEU A 86 -6.08 6.05 -3.88
C LEU A 86 -4.63 6.52 -3.70
N ARG A 87 -4.37 7.80 -3.92
CA ARG A 87 -3.05 8.41 -3.73
C ARG A 87 -2.58 8.26 -2.28
N GLU A 88 -3.43 8.60 -1.31
CA GLU A 88 -3.15 8.46 0.12
C GLU A 88 -2.91 7.00 0.53
N GLU A 89 -3.73 6.06 0.01
CA GLU A 89 -3.54 4.62 0.26
C GLU A 89 -2.18 4.13 -0.26
N LEU A 90 -1.80 4.53 -1.48
CA LEU A 90 -0.52 4.12 -2.09
C LEU A 90 0.69 4.76 -1.40
N THR A 91 0.62 6.04 -1.03
CA THR A 91 1.71 6.70 -0.30
C THR A 91 1.89 6.12 1.10
N GLN A 92 0.81 5.84 1.82
CA GLN A 92 0.87 5.19 3.12
C GLN A 92 1.51 3.80 3.03
N ARG A 93 1.18 3.01 1.99
CA ARG A 93 1.83 1.72 1.72
C ARG A 93 3.33 1.86 1.47
N ASN A 94 3.72 2.84 0.66
CA ASN A 94 5.14 3.11 0.38
C ASN A 94 5.89 3.51 1.64
N GLU A 95 5.32 4.41 2.45
CA GLU A 95 5.91 4.85 3.71
C GLU A 95 6.12 3.67 4.67
N THR A 96 5.09 2.85 4.88
CA THR A 96 5.17 1.67 5.76
C THR A 96 6.22 0.68 5.27
N THR A 97 6.34 0.51 3.95
CA THR A 97 7.36 -0.36 3.33
C THR A 97 8.78 0.16 3.59
N LEU A 98 8.99 1.47 3.48
CA LEU A 98 10.28 2.13 3.68
C LEU A 98 10.64 2.38 5.15
N MET A 99 9.68 2.20 6.06
CA MET A 99 9.88 2.40 7.49
C MET A 99 11.03 1.54 8.00
N SER A 100 12.01 2.16 8.65
CA SER A 100 13.16 1.47 9.22
C SER A 100 13.67 2.24 10.43
N ALA A 101 14.31 1.51 11.35
CA ALA A 101 15.01 2.06 12.49
C ALA A 101 16.31 1.27 12.69
N PRO A 102 17.33 1.87 13.31
CA PRO A 102 18.56 1.15 13.64
C PRO A 102 18.26 -0.05 14.55
N ALA A 103 18.85 -1.22 14.23
CA ALA A 103 18.56 -2.46 14.96
C ALA A 103 18.88 -2.36 16.46
N HIS A 104 19.94 -1.61 16.83
CA HIS A 104 20.34 -1.41 18.22
C HIS A 104 19.29 -0.64 19.05
N ASP A 105 18.60 0.32 18.45
CA ASP A 105 17.53 1.10 19.12
C ASP A 105 16.31 0.22 19.44
N LEU A 106 16.09 -0.82 18.64
CA LEU A 106 14.99 -1.77 18.79
C LEU A 106 15.37 -3.02 19.60
N GLY A 107 16.63 -3.15 20.02
CA GLY A 107 17.13 -4.37 20.67
C GLY A 107 17.08 -5.61 19.75
N LEU A 108 17.14 -5.41 18.44
CA LEU A 108 17.07 -6.47 17.43
C LEU A 108 18.47 -6.81 16.87
N PRO A 109 18.68 -8.06 16.39
CA PRO A 109 19.88 -8.41 15.65
C PRO A 109 20.01 -7.58 14.37
N GLN A 110 21.24 -7.26 13.98
CA GLN A 110 21.52 -6.52 12.73
C GLN A 110 21.08 -7.31 11.50
N GLU A 111 21.26 -8.64 11.55
CA GLU A 111 20.94 -9.57 10.48
C GLU A 111 20.46 -10.90 11.06
N VAL A 112 19.48 -11.51 10.41
CA VAL A 112 18.96 -12.85 10.71
C VAL A 112 18.93 -13.62 9.40
N HIS A 113 19.78 -14.63 9.28
CA HIS A 113 20.02 -15.33 8.01
C HIS A 113 20.51 -14.36 6.93
N VAL A 114 19.71 -14.06 5.90
CA VAL A 114 20.01 -13.06 4.85
C VAL A 114 19.18 -11.79 4.99
N TYR A 115 18.40 -11.67 6.08
CA TYR A 115 17.44 -10.61 6.31
C TYR A 115 17.99 -9.56 7.26
N HIS A 116 17.91 -8.29 6.86
CA HIS A 116 18.36 -7.15 7.65
C HIS A 116 17.26 -6.09 7.79
N SER A 117 17.57 -5.00 8.51
CA SER A 117 16.65 -3.88 8.74
C SER A 117 15.30 -4.33 9.34
N LEU A 118 15.36 -5.25 10.30
CA LEU A 118 14.18 -5.76 10.98
C LEU A 118 13.43 -4.61 11.68
N TYR A 119 12.13 -4.55 11.43
CA TYR A 119 11.23 -3.56 12.01
C TYR A 119 9.97 -4.25 12.56
N PRO A 120 9.68 -4.17 13.86
CA PRO A 120 8.51 -4.81 14.47
C PRO A 120 7.20 -4.37 13.82
N LEU A 121 6.37 -5.34 13.45
CA LEU A 121 5.00 -5.15 12.97
C LEU A 121 4.01 -5.44 14.10
N GLN A 122 4.15 -4.77 15.25
CA GLN A 122 3.14 -4.88 16.31
C GLN A 122 1.92 -4.05 15.92
N HIS A 123 0.80 -4.75 15.70
CA HIS A 123 -0.51 -4.13 15.59
C HIS A 123 -0.92 -3.61 16.97
N SER A 124 -1.12 -2.29 17.04
CA SER A 124 -1.53 -1.52 18.21
C SER A 124 -0.41 -1.12 19.18
N GLN A 125 -0.07 0.17 19.15
CA GLN A 125 0.70 0.87 20.19
C GLN A 125 0.06 0.79 21.59
N MET A 126 -1.16 0.24 21.72
CA MET A 126 -1.87 0.06 22.99
C MET A 126 -1.89 -1.39 23.50
N ALA A 127 -1.41 -2.37 22.73
CA ALA A 127 -1.40 -3.79 23.12
C ALA A 127 -0.08 -4.23 23.79
N MET A 128 0.60 -3.32 24.50
CA MET A 128 1.79 -3.67 25.31
C MET A 128 1.51 -4.66 26.46
N SER A 129 0.27 -5.12 26.64
CA SER A 129 -0.13 -5.99 27.76
C SER A 129 -0.45 -7.44 27.39
N GLU A 130 -0.70 -7.78 26.12
CA GLU A 130 -0.98 -9.17 25.72
C GLU A 130 0.06 -9.67 24.73
N VAL A 131 0.87 -10.61 25.20
CA VAL A 131 1.86 -11.28 24.36
C VAL A 131 1.11 -12.15 23.35
N SER A 132 1.20 -11.80 22.07
CA SER A 132 0.63 -12.63 21.00
C SER A 132 1.23 -14.04 21.08
N SER A 133 0.38 -15.06 21.06
CA SER A 133 0.83 -16.46 21.11
C SER A 133 0.21 -17.29 20.00
N TYR A 134 0.91 -18.34 19.62
CA TYR A 134 0.47 -19.32 18.64
C TYR A 134 0.94 -20.70 19.06
N PHE A 135 0.00 -21.63 19.17
CA PHE A 135 0.27 -23.01 19.61
C PHE A 135 1.05 -23.07 20.95
N GLY A 136 0.73 -22.17 21.89
CA GLY A 136 1.37 -22.11 23.21
C GLY A 136 2.72 -21.39 23.27
N TYR A 137 3.25 -20.91 22.14
CA TYR A 137 4.50 -20.16 22.07
C TYR A 137 4.23 -18.66 21.86
N PRO A 138 4.99 -17.75 22.49
CA PRO A 138 4.98 -16.34 22.12
C PRO A 138 5.41 -16.15 20.66
N THR A 139 4.83 -15.15 20.01
CA THR A 139 5.15 -14.82 18.61
C THR A 139 5.47 -13.37 18.42
N SER A 140 6.44 -13.13 17.54
CA SER A 140 6.92 -11.80 17.17
C SER A 140 6.92 -11.68 15.65
N VAL A 141 6.51 -10.52 15.12
CA VAL A 141 6.40 -10.30 13.67
C VAL A 141 7.26 -9.12 13.27
N TYR A 142 8.10 -9.29 12.26
CA TYR A 142 9.01 -8.26 11.77
C TYR A 142 8.87 -8.08 10.26
N LYS A 143 8.92 -6.83 9.81
CA LYS A 143 9.26 -6.49 8.43
C LYS A 143 10.77 -6.57 8.30
N ALA A 144 11.30 -7.21 7.26
CA ALA A 144 12.73 -7.22 6.98
C ALA A 144 13.00 -7.09 5.48
N VAL A 145 14.22 -6.70 5.12
CA VAL A 145 14.68 -6.63 3.74
C VAL A 145 15.65 -7.77 3.49
N SER A 146 15.47 -8.48 2.38
CA SER A 146 16.36 -9.56 1.95
C SER A 146 17.59 -8.98 1.24
N SER A 147 18.78 -9.41 1.66
CA SER A 147 20.04 -9.07 0.98
C SER A 147 20.18 -9.73 -0.39
N ALA A 148 19.41 -10.80 -0.67
CA ALA A 148 19.53 -11.58 -1.91
C ALA A 148 18.87 -10.89 -3.11
N ASP A 149 17.72 -10.22 -2.90
CA ASP A 149 16.91 -9.63 -3.97
C ASP A 149 16.42 -8.20 -3.67
N GLY A 150 16.73 -7.66 -2.49
CA GLY A 150 16.32 -6.31 -2.08
C GLY A 150 14.83 -6.17 -1.79
N ARG A 151 14.07 -7.27 -1.74
CA ARG A 151 12.62 -7.23 -1.47
C ARG A 151 12.32 -7.25 0.02
N THR A 152 11.15 -6.73 0.36
CA THR A 152 10.64 -6.68 1.73
C THR A 152 9.78 -7.91 2.04
N TYR A 153 10.01 -8.52 3.20
CA TYR A 153 9.33 -9.74 3.66
C TYR A 153 8.81 -9.59 5.09
N VAL A 154 7.92 -10.49 5.48
CA VAL A 154 7.50 -10.69 6.88
C VAL A 154 8.25 -11.88 7.46
N LEU A 155 8.96 -11.64 8.57
CA LEU A 155 9.52 -12.68 9.42
C LEU A 155 8.54 -12.92 10.58
N TYR A 156 7.83 -14.03 10.52
CA TYR A 156 6.97 -14.51 11.59
C TYR A 156 7.78 -15.44 12.50
N ARG A 157 8.17 -14.94 13.67
CA ARG A 157 9.02 -15.62 14.64
C ARG A 157 8.18 -16.30 15.71
N ILE A 158 8.45 -17.57 15.95
CA ILE A 158 8.01 -18.33 17.12
C ILE A 158 9.15 -18.31 18.14
N ASP A 159 8.90 -17.63 19.26
CA ASP A 159 9.90 -17.39 20.30
C ASP A 159 10.10 -18.65 21.15
N GLY A 160 11.36 -18.98 21.48
CA GLY A 160 11.69 -20.15 22.31
C GLY A 160 11.42 -21.53 21.70
N PHE A 161 11.04 -21.62 20.42
CA PHE A 161 10.75 -22.89 19.76
C PHE A 161 12.03 -23.65 19.34
N ARG A 162 12.12 -24.93 19.73
CA ARG A 162 13.20 -25.84 19.30
C ARG A 162 12.63 -26.91 18.38
N LEU A 163 13.00 -26.83 17.10
CA LEU A 163 12.63 -27.85 16.13
C LEU A 163 13.31 -29.19 16.48
N SER A 164 12.50 -30.21 16.74
CA SER A 164 12.97 -31.55 17.07
C SER A 164 13.11 -32.46 15.84
N LYS A 165 12.22 -32.28 14.86
CA LYS A 165 12.13 -33.13 13.66
C LYS A 165 12.32 -32.28 12.41
N GLU A 166 13.51 -32.30 11.84
CA GLU A 166 13.83 -31.53 10.61
C GLU A 166 12.95 -31.91 9.42
N ARG A 167 12.41 -33.14 9.37
CA ARG A 167 11.46 -33.58 8.34
C ARG A 167 10.21 -32.71 8.26
N ALA A 168 9.82 -32.05 9.35
CA ALA A 168 8.70 -31.11 9.39
C ALA A 168 8.88 -29.97 8.38
N MET A 169 10.12 -29.52 8.14
CA MET A 169 10.42 -28.43 7.20
C MET A 169 10.10 -28.77 5.74
N SER A 170 9.91 -30.06 5.41
CA SER A 170 9.49 -30.47 4.06
C SER A 170 8.09 -29.96 3.68
N PHE A 171 7.25 -29.58 4.65
CA PHE A 171 5.96 -28.94 4.36
C PHE A 171 6.11 -27.51 3.86
N VAL A 172 7.15 -26.79 4.28
CA VAL A 172 7.45 -25.45 3.73
C VAL A 172 7.71 -25.56 2.22
N GLU A 173 8.47 -26.55 1.79
CA GLU A 173 8.72 -26.80 0.36
C GLU A 173 7.48 -27.25 -0.42
N GLN A 174 6.49 -27.85 0.25
CA GLN A 174 5.19 -28.15 -0.37
C GLN A 174 4.35 -26.89 -0.52
N TRP A 175 4.25 -26.07 0.53
CA TRP A 175 3.53 -24.80 0.52
C TRP A 175 4.13 -23.76 -0.44
N ARG A 176 5.45 -23.77 -0.67
CA ARG A 176 6.10 -22.94 -1.69
C ARG A 176 5.59 -23.19 -3.11
N LYS A 177 5.02 -24.37 -3.37
CA LYS A 177 4.42 -24.74 -4.67
C LYS A 177 2.97 -24.27 -4.80
N VAL A 178 2.32 -23.92 -3.69
CA VAL A 178 0.94 -23.43 -3.67
C VAL A 178 0.95 -21.93 -3.93
N GLN A 179 0.34 -21.51 -5.03
CA GLN A 179 0.15 -20.10 -5.37
C GLN A 179 -1.35 -19.80 -5.46
N HIS A 180 -1.82 -18.87 -4.64
CA HIS A 180 -3.23 -18.47 -4.63
C HIS A 180 -3.38 -17.02 -4.18
N CYS A 181 -4.34 -16.28 -4.74
CA CYS A 181 -4.50 -14.85 -4.46
C CYS A 181 -4.92 -14.54 -3.01
N ASN A 182 -5.57 -15.50 -2.34
CA ASN A 182 -6.00 -15.42 -0.94
C ASN A 182 -5.13 -16.21 0.05
N ILE A 183 -3.97 -16.75 -0.38
CA ILE A 183 -3.00 -17.40 0.51
C ILE A 183 -1.70 -16.59 0.43
N ILE A 184 -1.17 -16.17 1.58
CA ILE A 184 0.12 -15.48 1.61
C ILE A 184 1.22 -16.50 1.34
N SER A 185 2.02 -16.27 0.29
CA SER A 185 3.12 -17.16 -0.08
C SER A 185 4.15 -17.23 1.04
N ILE A 186 4.54 -18.46 1.40
CA ILE A 186 5.71 -18.72 2.22
C ILE A 186 6.93 -18.91 1.31
N HIS A 187 8.06 -18.29 1.68
CA HIS A 187 9.31 -18.37 0.92
C HIS A 187 10.28 -19.36 1.53
N GLU A 188 10.44 -19.32 2.84
CA GLU A 188 11.32 -20.22 3.58
C GLU A 188 10.94 -20.25 5.06
N ALA A 189 11.51 -21.22 5.78
CA ALA A 189 11.53 -21.21 7.23
C ALA A 189 12.89 -21.72 7.71
N PHE A 190 13.35 -21.21 8.85
CA PHE A 190 14.63 -21.62 9.42
C PHE A 190 14.64 -21.43 10.94
N THR A 191 15.50 -22.19 11.61
CA THR A 191 15.78 -22.00 13.03
C THR A 191 16.95 -21.04 13.21
N THR A 192 16.91 -20.18 14.22
CA THR A 192 17.99 -19.23 14.50
C THR A 192 18.21 -19.03 15.99
N ARG A 193 19.41 -18.54 16.34
CA ARG A 193 19.76 -18.04 17.67
C ARG A 193 20.14 -16.55 17.70
N ALA A 194 19.94 -15.85 16.59
CA ALA A 194 20.31 -14.44 16.46
C ALA A 194 19.56 -13.52 17.45
N PHE A 195 18.37 -13.91 17.88
CA PHE A 195 17.57 -13.18 18.87
C PHE A 195 17.93 -13.50 20.34
N GLY A 196 18.95 -14.32 20.58
CA GLY A 196 19.40 -14.70 21.92
C GLY A 196 18.70 -15.93 22.52
N ASP A 197 17.71 -16.50 21.85
CA ASP A 197 17.01 -17.74 22.22
C ASP A 197 17.02 -18.76 21.07
N SER A 198 16.38 -19.92 21.23
CA SER A 198 16.12 -20.81 20.09
C SER A 198 14.79 -20.41 19.47
N SER A 199 14.81 -19.91 18.24
CA SER A 199 13.62 -19.42 17.55
C SER A 199 13.41 -20.15 16.22
N LEU A 200 12.15 -20.30 15.83
CA LEU A 200 11.75 -20.72 14.49
C LEU A 200 11.16 -19.50 13.75
N VAL A 201 11.64 -19.22 12.54
CA VAL A 201 11.20 -18.08 11.74
C VAL A 201 10.63 -18.58 10.43
N PHE A 202 9.42 -18.12 10.09
CA PHE A 202 8.79 -18.30 8.78
C PHE A 202 8.84 -16.98 8.01
N VAL A 203 9.16 -17.05 6.72
CA VAL A 203 9.26 -15.88 5.84
C VAL A 203 8.10 -15.87 4.87
N TYR A 204 7.30 -14.81 4.90
CA TYR A 204 6.12 -14.63 4.06
C TYR A 204 6.21 -13.37 3.20
N ASP A 205 5.41 -13.30 2.13
CA ASP A 205 5.18 -12.07 1.37
C ASP A 205 4.70 -10.92 2.29
N TYR A 206 5.29 -9.74 2.10
CA TYR A 206 4.90 -8.55 2.84
C TYR A 206 3.77 -7.78 2.14
N PHE A 207 2.67 -7.57 2.87
CA PHE A 207 1.56 -6.71 2.44
C PHE A 207 1.52 -5.46 3.33
N PRO A 208 1.95 -4.28 2.83
CA PRO A 208 1.99 -3.06 3.62
C PRO A 208 0.60 -2.61 4.04
N CYS A 209 0.50 -2.06 5.26
CA CYS A 209 -0.75 -1.61 5.90
C CYS A 209 -1.81 -2.72 6.11
N ALA A 210 -1.46 -3.99 5.90
CA ALA A 210 -2.40 -5.09 6.12
C ALA A 210 -2.78 -5.20 7.60
N ARG A 211 -4.07 -5.42 7.87
CA ARG A 211 -4.63 -5.56 9.23
C ARG A 211 -5.31 -6.90 9.40
N THR A 212 -5.26 -7.50 10.59
CA THR A 212 -5.98 -8.75 10.84
C THR A 212 -7.50 -8.52 10.84
N LEU A 213 -8.30 -9.52 10.48
CA LEU A 213 -9.76 -9.46 10.63
C LEU A 213 -10.15 -9.19 12.09
N HIS A 214 -9.39 -9.71 13.04
CA HIS A 214 -9.53 -9.40 14.46
C HIS A 214 -9.43 -7.89 14.72
N ASP A 215 -8.37 -7.24 14.25
CA ASP A 215 -8.16 -5.80 14.47
C ASP A 215 -9.19 -4.93 13.77
N VAL A 216 -9.74 -5.40 12.65
CA VAL A 216 -10.75 -4.67 11.88
C VAL A 216 -12.15 -4.82 12.49
N TYR A 217 -12.57 -6.04 12.86
CA TYR A 217 -13.96 -6.33 13.22
C TYR A 217 -14.20 -6.66 14.69
N MET A 218 -13.18 -7.16 15.41
CA MET A 218 -13.31 -7.68 16.78
C MET A 218 -12.82 -6.72 17.85
N THR A 219 -12.06 -5.67 17.48
CA THR A 219 -11.60 -4.65 18.43
C THR A 219 -12.55 -3.44 18.46
N PRO A 220 -12.72 -2.76 19.61
CA PRO A 220 -13.52 -1.53 19.69
C PRO A 220 -13.05 -0.44 18.72
N GLN A 221 -11.72 -0.30 18.56
CA GLN A 221 -11.11 0.66 17.63
C GLN A 221 -11.44 0.33 16.17
N GLY A 222 -11.31 -0.95 15.80
CA GLY A 222 -11.72 -1.44 14.48
C GLY A 222 -13.19 -1.15 14.19
N GLN A 223 -14.06 -1.48 15.13
CA GLN A 223 -15.50 -1.25 15.02
C GLN A 223 -15.89 0.23 14.89
N MET A 224 -15.14 1.16 15.51
CA MET A 224 -15.32 2.59 15.31
C MET A 224 -14.84 3.06 13.93
N SER A 225 -13.70 2.55 13.45
CA SER A 225 -13.12 2.92 12.15
C SER A 225 -13.97 2.50 10.94
N LEU A 226 -14.86 1.52 11.12
CA LEU A 226 -15.75 0.99 10.09
C LEU A 226 -17.06 1.79 9.90
N GLN A 227 -17.27 2.90 10.63
CA GLN A 227 -18.49 3.71 10.51
C GLN A 227 -18.54 4.42 9.14
N GLY A 228 -19.10 3.76 8.12
CA GLY A 228 -19.46 4.41 6.86
C GLY A 228 -19.73 3.48 5.67
N GLU A 229 -18.95 2.42 5.47
CA GLU A 229 -18.98 1.68 4.19
C GLU A 229 -19.32 0.19 4.28
N LEU A 230 -18.93 -0.51 5.34
CA LEU A 230 -19.05 -1.97 5.42
C LEU A 230 -20.14 -2.47 6.37
N ARG A 231 -20.75 -1.57 7.17
CA ARG A 231 -21.78 -1.92 8.14
C ARG A 231 -23.13 -1.33 7.77
N THR A 232 -24.17 -2.13 7.89
CA THR A 232 -25.55 -1.71 7.63
C THR A 232 -26.29 -1.55 8.96
N LYS A 233 -27.24 -0.60 9.01
CA LYS A 233 -28.16 -0.47 10.14
C LYS A 233 -29.40 -1.30 9.86
N LYS A 234 -29.60 -2.37 10.61
CA LYS A 234 -30.81 -3.20 10.56
C LYS A 234 -31.38 -3.29 11.98
N ASN A 235 -32.67 -2.98 12.15
CA ASN A 235 -33.36 -3.00 13.46
C ASN A 235 -32.65 -2.22 14.59
N GLY A 236 -31.94 -1.13 14.26
CA GLY A 236 -31.18 -0.33 15.23
C GLY A 236 -29.81 -0.93 15.63
N LYS A 237 -29.49 -2.17 15.18
CA LYS A 237 -28.19 -2.79 15.32
C LYS A 237 -27.29 -2.43 14.13
N ILE A 238 -25.99 -2.27 14.38
CA ILE A 238 -24.98 -2.07 13.33
C ILE A 238 -24.35 -3.43 13.05
N ILE A 239 -24.76 -4.06 11.94
CA ILE A 239 -24.30 -5.40 11.53
C ILE A 239 -23.34 -5.29 10.35
N LEU A 240 -22.54 -6.34 10.09
CA LEU A 240 -21.68 -6.39 8.92
C LEU A 240 -22.56 -6.61 7.67
N SER A 241 -22.23 -5.98 6.53
CA SER A 241 -23.00 -6.24 5.32
C SER A 241 -22.83 -7.70 4.89
N GLU A 242 -23.93 -8.34 4.54
CA GLU A 242 -23.92 -9.72 4.08
C GLU A 242 -23.07 -9.90 2.81
N GLU A 243 -23.08 -8.89 1.94
CA GLU A 243 -22.19 -8.78 0.78
C GLU A 243 -20.71 -8.96 1.16
N THR A 244 -20.26 -8.35 2.25
CA THR A 244 -18.87 -8.48 2.72
C THR A 244 -18.60 -9.89 3.21
N ILE A 245 -19.55 -10.50 3.93
CA ILE A 245 -19.44 -11.86 4.44
C ILE A 245 -19.32 -12.84 3.27
N TRP A 246 -20.22 -12.75 2.28
CA TRP A 246 -20.19 -13.61 1.10
C TRP A 246 -18.91 -13.49 0.29
N SER A 247 -18.40 -12.27 0.09
CA SER A 247 -17.11 -12.04 -0.56
C SER A 247 -15.96 -12.77 0.16
N TYR A 248 -15.93 -12.72 1.51
CA TYR A 248 -14.94 -13.43 2.30
C TYR A 248 -15.11 -14.95 2.24
N ILE A 249 -16.35 -15.46 2.25
CA ILE A 249 -16.63 -16.89 2.11
C ILE A 249 -16.10 -17.41 0.77
N VAL A 250 -16.39 -16.72 -0.34
CA VAL A 250 -15.90 -17.11 -1.67
C VAL A 250 -14.37 -17.14 -1.73
N GLN A 251 -13.70 -16.11 -1.21
CA GLN A 251 -12.24 -16.02 -1.16
C GLN A 251 -11.61 -17.15 -0.32
N LEU A 252 -12.20 -17.48 0.84
CA LEU A 252 -11.71 -18.54 1.72
C LEU A 252 -12.01 -19.93 1.17
N ALA A 253 -13.20 -20.16 0.59
CA ALA A 253 -13.53 -21.42 -0.07
C ALA A 253 -12.58 -21.72 -1.24
N SER A 254 -12.23 -20.70 -2.04
CA SER A 254 -11.22 -20.83 -3.10
C SER A 254 -9.82 -21.20 -2.55
N ALA A 255 -9.43 -20.60 -1.42
CA ALA A 255 -8.17 -20.93 -0.75
C ALA A 255 -8.16 -22.37 -0.21
N ILE A 256 -9.24 -22.79 0.46
CA ILE A 256 -9.42 -24.16 0.98
C ILE A 256 -9.32 -25.15 -0.18
N LYS A 257 -10.06 -24.93 -1.27
CA LYS A 257 -10.05 -25.79 -2.46
C LYS A 257 -8.63 -26.00 -2.99
N THR A 258 -7.86 -24.92 -3.10
CA THR A 258 -6.49 -24.96 -3.62
C THR A 258 -5.54 -25.73 -2.68
N ALA A 259 -5.62 -25.49 -1.37
CA ALA A 259 -4.80 -26.19 -0.38
C ALA A 259 -5.13 -27.69 -0.35
N HIS A 260 -6.42 -28.02 -0.31
CA HIS A 260 -6.94 -29.38 -0.27
C HIS A 260 -6.61 -30.18 -1.54
N ALA A 261 -6.66 -29.55 -2.71
CA ALA A 261 -6.23 -30.16 -3.97
C ALA A 261 -4.72 -30.45 -4.00
N ALA A 262 -3.92 -29.69 -3.26
CA ALA A 262 -2.48 -29.94 -3.07
C ALA A 262 -2.18 -31.01 -1.99
N GLY A 263 -3.20 -31.58 -1.34
CA GLY A 263 -3.04 -32.55 -0.24
C GLY A 263 -2.63 -31.90 1.08
N LEU A 264 -2.87 -30.60 1.24
CA LEU A 264 -2.56 -29.81 2.44
C LEU A 264 -3.87 -29.31 3.10
N ALA A 265 -3.80 -28.97 4.37
CA ALA A 265 -4.88 -28.31 5.11
C ALA A 265 -4.38 -26.93 5.58
N LEU A 266 -5.24 -25.92 5.60
CA LEU A 266 -4.83 -24.54 5.91
C LEU A 266 -4.45 -24.36 7.38
N ARG A 267 -5.22 -24.95 8.31
CA ARG A 267 -5.03 -24.97 9.78
C ARG A 267 -4.94 -23.59 10.48
N SER A 268 -4.94 -22.50 9.72
CA SER A 268 -4.75 -21.11 10.18
C SER A 268 -5.98 -20.23 9.90
N ILE A 269 -7.17 -20.81 9.77
CA ILE A 269 -8.43 -20.07 9.58
C ILE A 269 -8.88 -19.50 10.94
N ASP A 270 -8.43 -18.28 11.23
CA ASP A 270 -8.74 -17.56 12.47
C ASP A 270 -8.72 -16.04 12.21
N PRO A 271 -9.57 -15.23 12.88
CA PRO A 271 -9.58 -13.77 12.69
C PRO A 271 -8.21 -13.10 12.87
N SER A 272 -7.34 -13.63 13.75
CA SER A 272 -5.98 -13.09 13.98
C SER A 272 -4.96 -13.49 12.91
N LYS A 273 -5.32 -14.43 12.03
CA LYS A 273 -4.43 -15.00 11.02
C LYS A 273 -4.88 -14.70 9.59
N ILE A 274 -6.03 -14.04 9.41
CA ILE A 274 -6.49 -13.58 8.11
C ILE A 274 -6.30 -12.07 8.03
N LEU A 275 -5.59 -11.62 7.00
CA LEU A 275 -5.26 -10.21 6.78
C LEU A 275 -6.18 -9.58 5.75
N VAL A 276 -6.78 -8.44 6.10
CA VAL A 276 -7.36 -7.48 5.17
C VAL A 276 -6.24 -6.64 4.59
N THR A 277 -6.09 -6.66 3.27
CA THR A 277 -4.97 -6.02 2.55
C THR A 277 -5.41 -4.84 1.69
N SER A 278 -6.67 -4.86 1.27
CA SER A 278 -7.36 -3.81 0.52
C SER A 278 -8.86 -3.97 0.77
N LYS A 279 -9.68 -3.09 0.19
CA LYS A 279 -11.13 -3.13 0.31
C LYS A 279 -11.66 -4.48 -0.20
N HIS A 280 -12.43 -5.18 0.65
CA HIS A 280 -12.96 -6.53 0.40
C HIS A 280 -11.92 -7.61 0.04
N ARG A 281 -10.62 -7.40 0.31
CA ARG A 281 -9.59 -8.38 -0.07
C ARG A 281 -8.86 -8.96 1.12
N ILE A 282 -9.08 -10.25 1.35
CA ILE A 282 -8.49 -11.01 2.47
C ILE A 282 -7.45 -12.02 2.00
N ARG A 283 -6.48 -12.31 2.88
CA ARG A 283 -5.48 -13.36 2.67
C ARG A 283 -5.18 -14.11 3.96
N ILE A 284 -5.08 -15.44 3.86
CA ILE A 284 -4.70 -16.31 4.96
C ILE A 284 -3.19 -16.23 5.16
N ASN A 285 -2.77 -15.85 6.36
CA ASN A 285 -1.38 -15.81 6.80
C ASN A 285 -1.03 -17.07 7.61
N CYS A 286 0.25 -17.24 7.94
CA CYS A 286 0.76 -18.29 8.83
C CYS A 286 0.47 -19.72 8.30
N VAL A 287 0.35 -19.90 6.99
CA VAL A 287 0.32 -21.24 6.38
C VAL A 287 1.65 -21.97 6.61
N ALA A 288 1.63 -23.29 6.62
CA ALA A 288 2.76 -24.16 6.99
C ALA A 288 3.21 -24.10 8.47
N ALA A 289 2.79 -23.11 9.25
CA ALA A 289 3.31 -22.93 10.62
C ALA A 289 2.95 -24.11 11.53
N LEU A 290 1.66 -24.49 11.60
CA LEU A 290 1.23 -25.66 12.37
C LEU A 290 1.71 -26.99 11.78
N ASP A 291 1.90 -27.07 10.46
CA ASP A 291 2.44 -28.28 9.82
C ASP A 291 3.87 -28.57 10.29
N VAL A 292 4.62 -27.52 10.64
CA VAL A 292 5.97 -27.64 11.19
C VAL A 292 5.95 -27.80 12.71
N MET A 293 5.12 -27.01 13.41
CA MET A 293 5.10 -26.95 14.88
C MET A 293 4.44 -28.18 15.52
N ASP A 294 3.35 -28.67 14.91
CA ASP A 294 2.55 -29.80 15.37
C ASP A 294 2.88 -31.06 14.55
N TYR A 295 4.15 -31.21 14.14
CA TYR A 295 4.58 -32.32 13.32
C TYR A 295 4.81 -33.61 14.14
N GLU A 296 3.87 -34.53 14.02
CA GLU A 296 4.05 -35.90 14.51
C GLU A 296 4.59 -36.83 13.42
N THR A 297 3.80 -37.02 12.36
CA THR A 297 4.10 -37.85 11.19
C THR A 297 3.65 -37.12 9.92
N LYS A 298 3.98 -37.65 8.73
CA LYS A 298 3.48 -37.05 7.48
C LYS A 298 1.96 -37.21 7.36
N ASP A 299 1.45 -38.39 7.72
CA ASP A 299 0.04 -38.73 7.60
C ASP A 299 -0.83 -37.93 8.59
N SER A 300 -0.27 -37.52 9.74
CA SER A 300 -1.00 -36.68 10.70
C SER A 300 -1.24 -35.26 10.20
N VAL A 301 -0.38 -34.73 9.33
CA VAL A 301 -0.53 -33.37 8.79
C VAL A 301 -1.50 -33.37 7.61
N CYS A 302 -1.38 -34.34 6.70
CA CYS A 302 -2.27 -34.51 5.55
C CYS A 302 -3.58 -35.26 5.87
N SER A 303 -3.96 -35.32 7.15
CA SER A 303 -5.12 -36.08 7.60
C SER A 303 -6.43 -35.48 7.09
N THR A 304 -7.43 -36.33 6.84
CA THR A 304 -8.81 -35.89 6.58
C THR A 304 -9.35 -35.04 7.72
N GLU A 305 -8.96 -35.35 8.96
CA GLU A 305 -9.30 -34.58 10.16
C GLU A 305 -8.88 -33.11 10.05
N ASN A 306 -7.64 -32.80 9.63
CA ASN A 306 -7.22 -31.40 9.48
C ASN A 306 -8.02 -30.66 8.41
N ARG A 307 -8.45 -31.36 7.35
CA ARG A 307 -9.30 -30.80 6.29
C ARG A 307 -10.71 -30.53 6.79
N GLU A 308 -11.27 -31.43 7.61
CA GLU A 308 -12.55 -31.22 8.29
C GLU A 308 -12.50 -30.04 9.26
N GLN A 309 -11.38 -29.90 10.00
CA GLN A 309 -11.17 -28.76 10.89
C GLN A 309 -11.11 -27.42 10.15
N ASP A 310 -10.63 -27.37 8.90
CA ASP A 310 -10.68 -26.14 8.09
C ASP A 310 -12.13 -25.67 7.86
N PHE A 311 -13.07 -26.59 7.59
CA PHE A 311 -14.49 -26.25 7.43
C PHE A 311 -15.10 -25.73 8.74
N ILE A 312 -14.83 -26.41 9.85
CA ILE A 312 -15.32 -26.00 11.16
C ILE A 312 -14.75 -24.62 11.53
N ALA A 313 -13.47 -24.38 11.26
CA ALA A 313 -12.82 -23.11 11.51
C ALA A 313 -13.41 -21.98 10.64
N LEU A 314 -13.73 -22.27 9.36
CA LEU A 314 -14.46 -21.34 8.50
C LEU A 314 -15.85 -21.01 9.04
N GLY A 315 -16.62 -22.02 9.47
CA GLY A 315 -17.94 -21.80 10.07
C GLY A 315 -17.88 -20.93 11.33
N LYS A 316 -16.93 -21.21 12.22
CA LYS A 316 -16.67 -20.39 13.43
C LYS A 316 -16.26 -18.96 13.09
N LEU A 317 -15.45 -18.77 12.05
CA LEU A 317 -15.04 -17.44 11.57
C LEU A 317 -16.24 -16.64 11.05
N ILE A 318 -17.08 -17.24 10.21
CA ILE A 318 -18.27 -16.58 9.66
C ILE A 318 -19.21 -16.18 10.81
N LEU A 319 -19.45 -17.10 11.76
CA LEU A 319 -20.24 -16.85 12.95
C LEU A 319 -19.67 -15.68 13.76
N ALA A 320 -18.34 -15.64 13.97
CA ALA A 320 -17.69 -14.56 14.69
C ALA A 320 -17.86 -13.21 13.98
N LEU A 321 -17.77 -13.17 12.64
CA LEU A 321 -17.96 -11.96 11.85
C LEU A 321 -19.42 -11.48 11.89
N ALA A 322 -20.38 -12.39 11.76
CA ALA A 322 -21.80 -12.09 11.76
C ALA A 322 -22.28 -11.55 13.12
N CYS A 323 -21.81 -12.15 14.22
CA CYS A 323 -22.15 -11.76 15.59
C CYS A 323 -21.23 -10.67 16.17
N GLY A 324 -20.11 -10.36 15.51
CA GLY A 324 -19.12 -9.37 15.99
C GLY A 324 -18.38 -9.79 17.27
N SER A 325 -18.25 -11.09 17.53
CA SER A 325 -17.62 -11.64 18.73
C SER A 325 -16.81 -12.90 18.42
N PRO A 326 -15.54 -13.01 18.83
CA PRO A 326 -14.73 -14.22 18.61
C PRO A 326 -15.25 -15.42 19.41
N MET A 327 -16.00 -15.19 20.49
CA MET A 327 -16.56 -16.24 21.36
C MET A 327 -17.96 -16.69 20.92
N ALA A 328 -18.48 -16.23 19.78
CA ALA A 328 -19.83 -16.56 19.31
C ALA A 328 -20.07 -18.07 19.20
N HIS A 329 -19.04 -18.84 18.84
CA HIS A 329 -19.11 -20.30 18.75
C HIS A 329 -19.46 -21.02 20.08
N GLN A 330 -19.27 -20.39 21.23
CA GLN A 330 -19.62 -20.96 22.55
C GLN A 330 -21.13 -20.88 22.83
N HIS A 331 -21.83 -19.98 22.15
CA HIS A 331 -23.26 -19.71 22.29
C HIS A 331 -24.00 -19.98 20.97
N LEU A 332 -23.69 -21.13 20.34
CA LEU A 332 -24.14 -21.45 18.99
C LEU A 332 -25.67 -21.34 18.80
N PRO A 333 -26.55 -21.89 19.68
CA PRO A 333 -27.99 -21.83 19.46
C PRO A 333 -28.52 -20.39 19.37
N ASP A 334 -28.11 -19.53 20.31
CA ASP A 334 -28.54 -18.13 20.37
C ASP A 334 -28.00 -17.33 19.17
N CYS A 335 -26.73 -17.56 18.79
CA CYS A 335 -26.12 -16.89 17.65
C CYS A 335 -26.78 -17.28 16.31
N ILE A 336 -27.22 -18.52 16.17
CA ILE A 336 -27.95 -18.97 14.97
C ILE A 336 -29.34 -18.35 14.91
N GLU A 337 -30.03 -18.15 16.04
CA GLU A 337 -31.30 -17.42 16.08
C GLU A 337 -31.12 -15.95 15.67
N ASP A 338 -30.10 -15.28 16.21
CA ASP A 338 -29.74 -13.91 15.81
C ASP A 338 -29.44 -13.83 14.31
N ILE A 339 -28.68 -14.78 13.76
CA ILE A 339 -28.36 -14.83 12.32
C ILE A 339 -29.62 -15.02 11.48
N SER A 340 -30.54 -15.88 11.93
CA SER A 340 -31.82 -16.12 11.23
C SER A 340 -32.71 -14.86 11.17
N GLN A 341 -32.53 -13.92 12.10
CA GLN A 341 -33.25 -12.64 12.09
C GLN A 341 -32.53 -11.57 11.26
N ASP A 342 -31.20 -11.53 11.35
CA ASP A 342 -30.38 -10.44 10.82
C ASP A 342 -29.83 -10.70 9.40
N TYR A 343 -29.71 -11.96 8.95
CA TYR A 343 -29.15 -12.35 7.64
C TYR A 343 -30.05 -13.33 6.86
N SER A 344 -29.65 -13.68 5.63
CA SER A 344 -30.37 -14.66 4.79
C SER A 344 -30.36 -16.09 5.35
N GLU A 345 -31.34 -16.88 4.91
CA GLU A 345 -31.37 -18.33 5.20
C GLU A 345 -30.17 -19.06 4.58
N ASP A 346 -29.74 -18.65 3.38
CA ASP A 346 -28.56 -19.21 2.70
C ASP A 346 -27.30 -19.10 3.57
N LEU A 347 -27.10 -17.94 4.23
CA LEU A 347 -25.94 -17.75 5.12
C LEU A 347 -26.02 -18.66 6.34
N ARG A 348 -27.21 -18.77 6.95
CA ARG A 348 -27.45 -19.67 8.08
C ARG A 348 -27.15 -21.12 7.69
N ASP A 349 -27.64 -21.56 6.54
CA ASP A 349 -27.53 -22.94 6.09
C ASP A 349 -26.06 -23.30 5.77
N VAL A 350 -25.29 -22.37 5.18
CA VAL A 350 -23.83 -22.53 4.99
C VAL A 350 -23.10 -22.63 6.34
N ILE A 351 -23.44 -21.80 7.33
CA ILE A 351 -22.83 -21.87 8.67
C ILE A 351 -23.13 -23.22 9.33
N LEU A 352 -24.37 -23.68 9.24
CA LEU A 352 -24.77 -24.98 9.80
C LEU A 352 -24.01 -26.12 9.12
N TYR A 353 -23.96 -26.16 7.79
CA TYR A 353 -23.17 -27.13 7.03
C TYR A 353 -21.70 -27.16 7.47
N LEU A 354 -21.08 -25.99 7.66
CA LEU A 354 -19.68 -25.89 8.06
C LEU A 354 -19.43 -26.36 9.50
N ILE A 355 -20.36 -26.14 10.43
CA ILE A 355 -20.17 -26.44 11.86
C ILE A 355 -20.64 -27.85 12.24
N THR A 356 -21.72 -28.36 11.65
CA THR A 356 -22.26 -29.68 12.01
C THR A 356 -21.31 -30.80 11.58
N SER A 357 -21.17 -31.83 12.40
CA SER A 357 -20.32 -32.98 12.10
C SER A 357 -21.12 -34.09 11.42
N GLU A 358 -21.79 -33.77 10.31
CA GLU A 358 -22.39 -34.78 9.42
C GLU A 358 -21.37 -35.19 8.32
N GLU A 359 -21.62 -36.30 7.61
CA GLU A 359 -20.68 -37.08 6.78
C GLU A 359 -19.69 -36.28 5.90
N ASP A 360 -18.57 -36.93 5.52
CA ASP A 360 -17.45 -36.44 4.68
C ASP A 360 -17.71 -35.16 3.88
N LYS A 361 -17.44 -34.00 4.49
CA LYS A 361 -17.60 -32.69 3.85
C LYS A 361 -16.67 -32.54 2.66
N ASP A 362 -17.20 -32.03 1.56
CA ASP A 362 -16.43 -31.75 0.35
C ASP A 362 -16.42 -30.25 0.02
N VAL A 363 -15.28 -29.76 -0.45
CA VAL A 363 -15.13 -28.36 -0.85
C VAL A 363 -16.00 -28.05 -2.06
N ASP A 364 -16.21 -29.02 -2.95
CA ASP A 364 -17.05 -28.84 -4.13
C ASP A 364 -18.54 -28.68 -3.76
N GLU A 365 -19.00 -29.30 -2.67
CA GLU A 365 -20.35 -29.08 -2.13
C GLU A 365 -20.48 -27.67 -1.53
N LEU A 366 -19.50 -27.22 -0.74
CA LEU A 366 -19.46 -25.83 -0.26
C LEU A 366 -19.48 -24.83 -1.43
N VAL A 367 -18.69 -25.08 -2.48
CA VAL A 367 -18.67 -24.24 -3.68
C VAL A 367 -20.02 -24.23 -4.38
N ALA A 368 -20.73 -25.35 -4.42
CA ALA A 368 -22.09 -25.43 -4.97
C ALA A 368 -23.09 -24.59 -4.15
N MET A 369 -23.00 -24.61 -2.82
CA MET A 369 -23.85 -23.79 -1.94
C MET A 369 -23.63 -22.29 -2.16
N ILE A 370 -22.39 -21.85 -2.38
CA ILE A 370 -22.04 -20.43 -2.53
C ILE A 370 -22.00 -19.95 -4.00
N ALA A 371 -22.31 -20.82 -4.96
CA ALA A 371 -22.18 -20.56 -6.39
C ALA A 371 -22.83 -19.25 -6.86
N PRO A 372 -24.02 -18.82 -6.37
CA PRO A 372 -24.61 -17.54 -6.75
C PRO A 372 -23.70 -16.35 -6.45
N HIS A 373 -22.95 -16.39 -5.35
CA HIS A 373 -22.08 -15.30 -4.91
C HIS A 373 -20.69 -15.31 -5.58
N VAL A 374 -20.32 -16.41 -6.22
CA VAL A 374 -19.05 -16.51 -6.95
C VAL A 374 -19.04 -15.57 -8.15
N LEU A 375 -20.16 -15.47 -8.88
CA LEU A 375 -20.27 -14.55 -10.02
C LEU A 375 -20.21 -13.09 -9.58
N ASP A 376 -20.85 -12.74 -8.46
CA ASP A 376 -20.77 -11.40 -7.88
C ASP A 376 -19.31 -11.02 -7.55
N GLU A 377 -18.54 -11.95 -6.98
CA GLU A 377 -17.13 -11.71 -6.63
C GLU A 377 -16.25 -11.57 -7.89
N ILE A 378 -16.52 -12.35 -8.94
CA ILE A 378 -15.83 -12.22 -10.23
C ILE A 378 -16.12 -10.84 -10.84
N ASP A 379 -17.38 -10.43 -10.89
CA ASP A 379 -17.79 -9.15 -11.46
C ASP A 379 -17.19 -7.97 -10.68
N ARG A 380 -17.15 -8.05 -9.34
CA ARG A 380 -16.46 -7.06 -8.49
C ARG A 380 -14.96 -7.02 -8.78
N SER A 381 -14.31 -8.17 -8.89
CA SER A 381 -12.87 -8.24 -9.19
C SER A 381 -12.56 -7.65 -10.57
N GLN A 382 -13.38 -7.88 -11.58
CA GLN A 382 -13.18 -7.30 -12.92
C GLN A 382 -13.45 -5.81 -12.93
N SER A 383 -14.53 -5.35 -12.29
CA SER A 383 -14.83 -3.91 -12.16
C SER A 383 -13.71 -3.15 -11.42
N TYR A 384 -13.11 -3.79 -10.42
CA TYR A 384 -11.94 -3.26 -9.73
C TYR A 384 -10.73 -3.22 -10.66
N ASN A 385 -10.45 -4.28 -11.44
CA ASN A 385 -9.37 -4.28 -12.43
C ASN A 385 -9.55 -3.15 -13.46
N ASP A 386 -10.74 -2.95 -14.01
CA ASP A 386 -11.03 -1.86 -14.96
C ASP A 386 -10.76 -0.48 -14.33
N SER A 387 -11.10 -0.32 -13.05
CA SER A 387 -10.81 0.91 -12.30
C SER A 387 -9.29 1.14 -12.16
N PHE A 388 -8.52 0.08 -11.87
CA PHE A 388 -7.06 0.16 -11.83
C PHE A 388 -6.42 0.42 -13.19
N GLU A 389 -6.92 -0.21 -14.25
CA GLU A 389 -6.44 0.02 -15.62
C GLU A 389 -6.69 1.46 -16.06
N ASN A 390 -7.84 2.04 -15.71
CA ASN A 390 -8.14 3.45 -15.96
C ASN A 390 -7.14 4.38 -15.27
N GLU A 391 -6.85 4.16 -13.98
CA GLU A 391 -5.87 4.96 -13.24
C GLU A 391 -4.44 4.76 -13.77
N LEU A 392 -4.07 3.53 -14.12
CA LEU A 392 -2.78 3.24 -14.75
C LEU A 392 -2.64 3.92 -16.12
N SER A 393 -3.71 3.95 -16.91
CA SER A 393 -3.73 4.65 -18.19
C SER A 393 -3.53 6.16 -18.01
N ARG A 394 -4.12 6.76 -16.97
CA ARG A 394 -3.93 8.18 -16.65
C ARG A 394 -2.48 8.47 -16.25
N GLU A 395 -1.90 7.65 -15.38
CA GLU A 395 -0.50 7.80 -14.96
C GLU A 395 0.50 7.51 -16.09
N LEU A 396 0.15 6.62 -17.03
CA LEU A 396 0.94 6.39 -18.24
C LEU A 396 1.03 7.67 -19.09
N GLU A 397 -0.09 8.35 -19.32
CA GLU A 397 -0.13 9.62 -20.05
C GLU A 397 0.65 10.70 -19.29
N ASN A 398 0.45 10.83 -17.97
CA ASN A 398 1.23 11.75 -17.13
C ASN A 398 2.74 11.49 -17.27
N GLY A 399 3.16 10.23 -17.24
CA GLY A 399 4.56 9.84 -17.44
C GLY A 399 5.11 10.21 -18.83
N ARG A 400 4.29 10.09 -19.89
CA ARG A 400 4.65 10.54 -21.24
C ARG A 400 4.86 12.05 -21.28
N LEU A 401 3.91 12.80 -20.73
CA LEU A 401 3.98 14.26 -20.67
C LEU A 401 5.17 14.75 -19.86
N VAL A 402 5.47 14.15 -18.71
CA VAL A 402 6.67 14.49 -17.91
C VAL A 402 7.95 14.31 -18.73
N ARG A 403 8.09 13.20 -19.47
CA ARG A 403 9.27 13.00 -20.33
C ARG A 403 9.36 14.03 -21.47
N LEU A 404 8.22 14.45 -22.02
CA LEU A 404 8.18 15.50 -23.05
C LEU A 404 8.56 16.87 -22.48
N LEU A 405 8.03 17.23 -21.31
CA LEU A 405 8.37 18.45 -20.60
C LEU A 405 9.84 18.49 -20.23
N ILE A 406 10.42 17.36 -19.79
CA ILE A 406 11.87 17.25 -19.53
C ILE A 406 12.67 17.54 -20.81
N LYS A 407 12.29 16.98 -21.97
CA LYS A 407 12.96 17.27 -23.25
C LYS A 407 12.88 18.75 -23.62
N MET A 408 11.70 19.36 -23.49
CA MET A 408 11.52 20.79 -23.71
C MET A 408 12.37 21.61 -22.74
N GLY A 409 12.42 21.22 -21.47
CA GLY A 409 13.26 21.86 -20.44
C GLY A 409 14.75 21.81 -20.73
N PHE A 410 15.26 20.73 -21.35
CA PHE A 410 16.66 20.66 -21.79
C PHE A 410 16.99 21.57 -22.98
N ILE A 411 16.00 21.91 -23.79
CA ILE A 411 16.15 22.73 -25.01
C ILE A 411 15.96 24.22 -24.70
N ASN A 412 14.94 24.54 -23.91
CA ASN A 412 14.53 25.91 -23.61
C ASN A 412 15.58 26.65 -22.77
N GLU A 413 15.80 27.93 -23.08
CA GLU A 413 16.49 28.91 -22.21
C GLU A 413 17.84 28.45 -21.67
N ARG A 414 18.67 27.85 -22.53
CA ARG A 414 20.04 27.47 -22.16
C ARG A 414 20.92 28.70 -21.92
N PRO A 415 21.57 28.83 -20.73
CA PRO A 415 22.39 30.00 -20.39
C PRO A 415 23.56 30.26 -21.34
N GLU A 416 24.15 29.20 -21.90
CA GLU A 416 25.28 29.28 -22.84
C GLU A 416 24.95 30.05 -24.13
N PHE A 417 23.66 30.22 -24.41
CA PHE A 417 23.12 30.91 -25.57
C PHE A 417 22.17 32.04 -25.18
N ASP A 418 22.20 32.45 -23.91
CA ASP A 418 21.50 33.63 -23.44
C ASP A 418 22.08 34.84 -24.17
N MET A 419 21.21 35.70 -24.70
CA MET A 419 21.55 36.82 -25.59
C MET A 419 22.15 36.45 -26.96
N ASP A 420 22.16 35.16 -27.37
CA ASP A 420 22.47 34.75 -28.75
C ASP A 420 21.16 34.68 -29.58
N PRO A 421 20.90 35.65 -30.47
CA PRO A 421 19.72 35.62 -31.33
C PRO A 421 19.71 34.39 -32.25
N SER A 422 20.88 33.83 -32.58
CA SER A 422 20.95 32.67 -33.47
C SER A 422 20.41 31.39 -32.82
N TRP A 423 20.53 31.24 -31.50
CA TRP A 423 20.09 30.02 -30.81
C TRP A 423 18.59 30.00 -30.49
N SER A 424 18.03 31.16 -30.14
CA SER A 424 16.65 31.29 -29.65
C SER A 424 15.68 31.96 -30.63
N GLU A 425 16.18 32.69 -31.63
CA GLU A 425 15.37 33.43 -32.62
C GLU A 425 15.48 32.87 -34.05
N THR A 426 16.16 31.73 -34.26
CA THR A 426 16.25 31.13 -35.61
C THR A 426 15.95 29.62 -35.65
N GLY A 427 15.30 29.18 -36.73
CA GLY A 427 15.05 27.78 -37.07
C GLY A 427 14.08 27.04 -36.13
N ASP A 428 14.30 25.73 -35.99
CA ASP A 428 13.46 24.80 -35.22
C ASP A 428 13.26 25.23 -33.75
N ARG A 429 14.26 25.88 -33.15
CA ARG A 429 14.23 26.31 -31.73
C ARG A 429 13.34 27.52 -31.50
N TYR A 430 13.22 28.41 -32.47
CA TYR A 430 12.27 29.51 -32.42
C TYR A 430 10.84 28.98 -32.39
N ILE A 431 10.53 27.96 -33.20
CA ILE A 431 9.20 27.30 -33.20
C ILE A 431 8.91 26.69 -31.82
N ILE A 432 9.90 26.03 -31.19
CA ILE A 432 9.75 25.45 -29.84
C ILE A 432 9.51 26.54 -28.79
N LYS A 433 10.22 27.67 -28.86
CA LYS A 433 10.05 28.82 -27.97
C LYS A 433 8.64 29.41 -28.09
N LEU A 434 8.17 29.65 -29.31
CA LEU A 434 6.81 30.15 -29.54
C LEU A 434 5.75 29.14 -29.09
N PHE A 435 5.97 27.85 -29.31
CA PHE A 435 5.06 26.80 -28.83
C PHE A 435 4.99 26.77 -27.30
N ARG A 436 6.12 26.91 -26.60
CA ARG A 436 6.13 27.02 -25.14
C ARG A 436 5.31 28.23 -24.69
N ASP A 437 5.48 29.39 -25.32
CA ASP A 437 4.73 30.59 -24.96
C ASP A 437 3.22 30.39 -25.23
N TYR A 438 2.85 29.75 -26.35
CA TYR A 438 1.47 29.36 -26.66
C TYR A 438 0.82 28.41 -25.63
N VAL A 439 1.61 27.51 -25.04
CA VAL A 439 1.11 26.53 -24.06
C VAL A 439 1.07 27.09 -22.65
N PHE A 440 2.11 27.76 -22.19
CA PHE A 440 2.30 28.10 -20.77
C PHE A 440 2.12 29.58 -20.43
N HIS A 441 2.16 30.48 -21.42
CA HIS A 441 2.13 31.93 -21.21
C HIS A 441 0.88 32.55 -21.84
N GLN A 442 -0.27 31.87 -21.68
CA GLN A 442 -1.56 32.40 -22.13
C GLN A 442 -1.96 33.65 -21.32
N VAL A 443 -2.55 34.61 -21.99
CA VAL A 443 -3.14 35.81 -21.39
C VAL A 443 -4.56 36.01 -21.89
N ASP A 444 -5.42 36.60 -21.07
CA ASP A 444 -6.78 36.98 -21.47
C ASP A 444 -6.79 38.31 -22.26
N GLU A 445 -7.98 38.75 -22.67
CA GLU A 445 -8.17 40.02 -23.41
C GLU A 445 -7.65 41.26 -22.65
N ASN A 446 -7.47 41.16 -21.32
CA ASN A 446 -6.98 42.23 -20.47
C ASN A 446 -5.47 42.10 -20.15
N GLY A 447 -4.79 41.09 -20.72
CA GLY A 447 -3.38 40.81 -20.45
C GLY A 447 -3.13 40.06 -19.13
N THR A 448 -4.17 39.52 -18.49
CA THR A 448 -4.04 38.74 -17.25
C THR A 448 -3.59 37.32 -17.57
N PRO A 449 -2.61 36.75 -16.85
CA PRO A 449 -2.18 35.37 -17.06
C PRO A 449 -3.33 34.36 -16.88
N VAL A 450 -3.50 33.46 -17.85
CA VAL A 450 -4.48 32.38 -17.83
C VAL A 450 -3.78 31.07 -17.48
N ILE A 451 -4.23 30.42 -16.40
CA ILE A 451 -3.73 29.11 -15.98
C ILE A 451 -4.80 28.07 -16.29
N ASP A 452 -4.78 27.55 -17.53
CA ASP A 452 -5.70 26.51 -17.98
C ASP A 452 -4.98 25.17 -18.17
N MET A 453 -5.17 24.26 -17.22
CA MET A 453 -4.62 22.90 -17.29
C MET A 453 -5.20 22.07 -18.44
N VAL A 454 -6.45 22.33 -18.86
CA VAL A 454 -7.07 21.61 -19.98
C VAL A 454 -6.34 21.95 -21.26
N HIS A 455 -6.05 23.23 -21.49
CA HIS A 455 -5.27 23.70 -22.63
C HIS A 455 -3.88 23.07 -22.67
N VAL A 456 -3.16 23.13 -21.54
CA VAL A 456 -1.80 22.59 -21.42
C VAL A 456 -1.77 21.09 -21.75
N LEU A 457 -2.60 20.30 -21.06
CA LEU A 457 -2.64 18.85 -21.26
C LEU A 457 -3.07 18.49 -22.68
N THR A 458 -4.05 19.19 -23.24
CA THR A 458 -4.51 18.96 -24.62
C THR A 458 -3.38 19.24 -25.61
N CYS A 459 -2.70 20.37 -25.50
CA CYS A 459 -1.61 20.73 -26.40
C CYS A 459 -0.44 19.75 -26.31
N LEU A 460 -0.06 19.34 -25.10
CA LEU A 460 1.04 18.39 -24.92
C LEU A 460 0.67 16.99 -25.43
N ASN A 461 -0.58 16.54 -25.24
CA ASN A 461 -1.05 15.27 -25.80
C ASN A 461 -1.06 15.29 -27.34
N LYS A 462 -1.55 16.37 -27.95
CA LYS A 462 -1.53 16.55 -29.42
C LYS A 462 -0.09 16.61 -29.96
N LEU A 463 0.81 17.27 -29.23
CA LEU A 463 2.23 17.33 -29.54
C LEU A 463 2.88 15.94 -29.44
N ASP A 464 2.66 15.20 -28.35
CA ASP A 464 3.24 13.87 -28.17
C ASP A 464 2.67 12.85 -29.17
N ALA A 465 1.41 12.99 -29.56
CA ALA A 465 0.83 12.21 -30.66
C ALA A 465 1.43 12.61 -32.03
N GLY A 466 1.78 13.89 -32.23
CA GLY A 466 2.27 14.43 -33.49
C GLY A 466 1.15 14.56 -34.53
N LEU A 467 0.05 15.21 -34.15
CA LEU A 467 -1.10 15.41 -35.03
C LEU A 467 -0.80 16.39 -36.19
N ASP A 468 -1.49 16.22 -37.31
CA ASP A 468 -1.42 17.14 -38.45
C ASP A 468 -2.28 18.41 -38.26
N GLU A 469 -2.96 18.55 -37.11
CA GLU A 469 -3.68 19.76 -36.71
C GLU A 469 -2.72 20.95 -36.64
N LYS A 470 -3.09 22.05 -37.31
CA LYS A 470 -2.30 23.28 -37.37
C LYS A 470 -2.75 24.29 -36.34
N ILE A 471 -1.78 24.88 -35.65
CA ILE A 471 -1.97 25.96 -34.70
C ILE A 471 -1.23 27.21 -35.15
N MET A 472 -1.69 28.36 -34.68
CA MET A 472 -1.07 29.66 -34.94
C MET A 472 -0.18 30.03 -33.75
N LEU A 473 1.11 30.19 -34.01
CA LEU A 473 2.10 30.63 -33.05
C LEU A 473 2.47 32.09 -33.33
N MET A 474 2.40 32.94 -32.32
CA MET A 474 2.66 34.37 -32.44
C MET A 474 3.85 34.78 -31.58
N SER A 475 4.71 35.67 -32.10
CA SER A 475 5.78 36.29 -31.33
C SER A 475 5.23 37.26 -30.28
N ARG A 476 6.02 37.54 -29.24
CA ARG A 476 5.60 38.41 -28.12
C ARG A 476 5.35 39.86 -28.52
N ASP A 477 5.97 40.31 -29.60
CA ASP A 477 5.78 41.64 -30.19
C ASP A 477 4.61 41.66 -31.20
N GLU A 478 3.94 40.53 -31.40
CA GLU A 478 2.82 40.32 -32.33
C GLU A 478 3.17 40.60 -33.81
N GLN A 479 4.46 40.75 -34.14
CA GLN A 479 4.90 41.08 -35.49
C GLN A 479 5.07 39.84 -36.38
N SER A 480 5.29 38.67 -35.78
CA SER A 480 5.51 37.41 -36.49
C SER A 480 4.46 36.37 -36.13
N CYS A 481 3.88 35.75 -37.15
CA CYS A 481 2.88 34.71 -37.03
C CYS A 481 3.28 33.49 -37.88
N LEU A 482 3.31 32.32 -37.26
CA LEU A 482 3.66 31.05 -37.89
C LEU A 482 2.50 30.07 -37.74
N ILE A 483 2.12 29.42 -38.84
CA ILE A 483 1.12 28.34 -38.82
C ILE A 483 1.87 27.02 -38.97
N VAL A 484 1.88 26.22 -37.91
CA VAL A 484 2.62 24.95 -37.84
C VAL A 484 1.73 23.85 -37.28
N SER A 485 1.96 22.63 -37.72
CA SER A 485 1.31 21.44 -37.17
C SER A 485 2.02 20.92 -35.92
N TYR A 486 1.28 20.24 -35.04
CA TYR A 486 1.88 19.55 -33.88
C TYR A 486 2.97 18.55 -34.30
N LYS A 487 2.80 17.90 -35.45
CA LYS A 487 3.80 17.00 -36.05
C LYS A 487 5.12 17.72 -36.40
N GLU A 488 5.05 18.90 -37.00
CA GLU A 488 6.23 19.72 -37.32
C GLU A 488 6.94 20.17 -36.04
N ILE A 489 6.18 20.63 -35.03
CA ILE A 489 6.74 21.02 -33.73
C ILE A 489 7.43 19.82 -33.05
N LYS A 490 6.81 18.63 -33.09
CA LYS A 490 7.39 17.40 -32.53
C LYS A 490 8.73 17.07 -33.21
N ASN A 491 8.80 17.19 -34.53
CA ASN A 491 10.04 16.97 -35.28
C ASN A 491 11.14 17.95 -34.89
N CYS A 492 10.80 19.24 -34.71
CA CYS A 492 11.72 20.27 -34.22
C CYS A 492 12.29 19.90 -32.84
N ILE A 493 11.43 19.46 -31.90
CA ILE A 493 11.86 19.04 -30.55
C ILE A 493 12.80 17.84 -30.62
N ILE A 494 12.48 16.83 -31.45
CA ILE A 494 13.31 15.63 -31.60
C ILE A 494 14.67 16.00 -32.21
N ALA A 495 14.70 16.84 -33.24
CA ALA A 495 15.94 17.31 -33.87
C ALA A 495 16.80 18.08 -32.87
N ALA A 496 16.23 19.09 -32.21
CA ALA A 496 16.94 19.91 -31.22
C ALA A 496 17.48 19.06 -30.05
N PHE A 497 16.70 18.10 -29.55
CA PHE A 497 17.15 17.19 -28.49
C PHE A 497 18.30 16.27 -28.97
N LYS A 498 18.23 15.81 -30.23
CA LYS A 498 19.29 14.98 -30.82
C LYS A 498 20.59 15.76 -31.00
N ASP A 499 20.51 17.03 -31.39
CA ASP A 499 21.68 17.89 -31.51
C ASP A 499 22.40 18.03 -30.17
N LEU A 500 21.64 18.30 -29.10
CA LEU A 500 22.17 18.38 -27.72
C LEU A 500 22.84 17.09 -27.26
N THR A 501 22.22 15.94 -27.53
CA THR A 501 22.80 14.63 -27.14
C THR A 501 24.02 14.23 -27.97
N SER A 502 24.14 14.75 -29.20
CA SER A 502 25.29 14.50 -30.07
C SER A 502 26.52 15.37 -29.73
N GLY A 503 26.37 16.38 -28.86
CA GLY A 503 27.44 17.33 -28.53
C GLY A 503 27.84 18.24 -29.69
N ARG A 504 27.07 18.25 -30.78
CA ARG A 504 27.24 19.22 -31.87
C ARG A 504 26.74 20.58 -31.37
N LYS A 505 27.67 21.53 -31.29
CA LYS A 505 27.37 22.94 -30.98
C LYS A 505 26.56 23.55 -32.11
#